data_AF-A0A750HRW8-F1
#
_entry.id   AF-A0A750HRW8-F1
#
_cell.length_a   1.000
_cell.length_b   1.000
_cell.length_c   1.000
_cell.angle_alpha   90.00
_cell.angle_beta   90.00
_cell.angle_gamma   90.00
#
_symmetry.space_group_name_H-M   'P 1'
#
loop_
_entity.id
_entity.type
_entity.pdbx_description
1 polymer ?
#
loop_
_entity_poly.entity_id
_entity_poly.type
_entity_poly.pdbx_seq_one_letter_code
_entity_poly.pdbx_strand_id
1 'polypeptide(L)' 'MQAEEFIRQNIVSMLAAEGFSPQITHAAAAYGLDHYRRMSQASRKGKAFDDCYFYARQWALRQTTKAERKAKKKPGR' A
#
# COMPACT_ATOMS: atom_id res chain seq x y z
N MET A 1 -11.05 5.61 -18.52
CA MET A 1 -10.95 5.24 -17.09
C MET A 1 -9.63 4.52 -16.89
N GLN A 2 -8.78 5.10 -16.04
CA GLN A 2 -7.35 4.82 -15.99
C GLN A 2 -7.11 3.68 -14.98
N ALA A 3 -6.54 2.56 -15.42
CA ALA A 3 -6.26 1.38 -14.57
C ALA A 3 -5.53 1.71 -13.26
N GLU A 4 -4.79 2.82 -13.25
CA GLU A 4 -4.17 3.44 -12.08
C GLU A 4 -5.13 3.73 -10.93
N GLU A 5 -6.28 4.33 -11.22
CA GLU A 5 -7.28 4.68 -10.20
C GLU A 5 -7.95 3.42 -9.64
N PHE A 6 -8.19 2.43 -10.51
CA PHE A 6 -8.70 1.12 -10.08
C PHE A 6 -7.74 0.47 -9.07
N ILE A 7 -6.44 0.44 -9.38
CA ILE A 7 -5.42 -0.13 -8.48
C ILE A 7 -5.38 0.64 -7.15
N ARG A 8 -5.39 1.96 -7.22
CA ARG A 8 -5.36 2.83 -6.03
C ARG A 8 -6.56 2.55 -5.11
N GLN A 9 -7.77 2.60 -5.63
CA GLN A 9 -8.99 2.44 -4.83
C GLN A 9 -9.09 1.04 -4.22
N ASN A 10 -8.74 0.00 -4.98
CA ASN A 10 -8.75 -1.37 -4.48
C ASN A 10 -7.69 -1.59 -3.37
N ILE A 11 -6.46 -1.07 -3.54
CA ILE A 11 -5.45 -1.17 -2.48
C ILE A 11 -5.90 -0.45 -1.21
N VAL A 12 -6.46 0.76 -1.33
CA VAL A 12 -6.98 1.50 -0.17
C VAL A 12 -8.11 0.73 0.52
N SER A 13 -9.07 0.20 -0.24
CA SER A 13 -10.21 -0.55 0.30
C SER A 13 -9.77 -1.83 1.00
N MET A 14 -8.87 -2.61 0.41
CA MET A 14 -8.34 -3.84 1.00
C MET A 14 -7.55 -3.58 2.28
N LEU A 15 -6.65 -2.59 2.28
CA LEU A 15 -5.88 -2.24 3.48
C LEU A 15 -6.75 -1.60 4.56
N ALA A 16 -7.79 -0.85 4.19
CA ALA A 16 -8.75 -0.34 5.16
C ALA A 16 -9.54 -1.48 5.82
N ALA A 17 -9.94 -2.50 5.04
CA ALA A 17 -10.58 -3.71 5.56
C ALA A 17 -9.67 -4.52 6.50
N GLU A 18 -8.35 -4.51 6.27
CA GLU A 18 -7.36 -5.09 7.19
C GLU A 18 -7.14 -4.29 8.49
N GLY A 19 -7.74 -3.10 8.63
CA GLY A 19 -7.64 -2.26 9.82
C GLY A 19 -6.44 -1.32 9.86
N PHE A 20 -5.77 -1.09 8.73
CA PHE A 20 -4.70 -0.09 8.64
C PHE A 20 -5.28 1.34 8.74
N SER A 21 -4.49 2.28 9.26
CA SER A 21 -4.90 3.69 9.33
C SER A 21 -5.03 4.30 7.92
N PRO A 22 -5.95 5.27 7.70
CA PRO A 22 -6.14 5.90 6.39
C PRO A 22 -4.85 6.50 5.80
N GLN A 23 -3.98 7.01 6.67
CA GLN A 23 -2.69 7.57 6.27
C GLN A 23 -1.76 6.50 5.68
N ILE A 24 -1.72 5.31 6.28
CA ILE A 24 -0.91 4.19 5.81
C ILE A 24 -1.52 3.62 4.53
N THR A 25 -2.85 3.47 4.44
CA THR A 25 -3.51 2.92 3.25
C THR A 25 -3.29 3.80 2.01
N HIS A 26 -3.42 5.12 2.14
CA HIS A 26 -3.15 6.04 1.04
C HIS A 26 -1.68 6.04 0.60
N ALA A 27 -0.73 6.00 1.54
CA ALA A 27 0.69 5.95 1.23
C ALA A 27 1.10 4.61 0.59
N ALA A 28 0.55 3.49 1.07
CA ALA A 28 0.76 2.17 0.50
C ALA A 28 0.20 2.07 -0.92
N ALA A 29 -0.99 2.66 -1.17
CA ALA A 29 -1.58 2.73 -2.50
C ALA A 29 -0.72 3.51 -3.49
N ALA A 30 -0.11 4.63 -3.08
CA ALA A 30 0.83 5.37 -3.90
C ALA A 30 2.07 4.54 -4.27
N TYR A 31 2.56 3.71 -3.34
CA TYR A 31 3.68 2.80 -3.56
C TYR A 31 3.35 1.68 -4.57
N GLY A 32 2.17 1.08 -4.47
CA GLY A 32 1.68 0.11 -5.46
C GLY A 32 1.49 0.73 -6.84
N LEU A 33 1.04 1.99 -6.90
CA LEU A 33 0.86 2.74 -8.14
C LEU A 33 2.19 3.05 -8.85
N ASP A 34 3.21 3.46 -8.10
CA ASP A 34 4.56 3.67 -8.63
C ASP A 34 5.12 2.37 -9.22
N HIS A 35 4.89 1.22 -8.58
CA HIS A 35 5.25 -0.09 -9.12
C HIS A 35 4.51 -0.39 -10.43
N TYR A 36 3.20 -0.16 -10.48
CA TYR A 36 2.40 -0.34 -11.68
C TYR A 36 2.83 0.56 -12.85
N ARG A 37 3.20 1.81 -12.57
CA ARG A 37 3.70 2.76 -13.58
C ARG A 37 5.04 2.34 -14.18
N ARG A 38 5.92 1.75 -13.37
CA ARG A 38 7.21 1.21 -13.84
C ARG A 38 7.05 -0.09 -14.63
N MET A 39 5.91 -0.75 -14.53
CA MET A 39 5.62 -1.98 -15.26
C MET A 39 5.16 -1.66 -16.70
N SER A 40 6.12 -1.72 -17.64
CA SER A 40 5.91 -1.41 -19.07
C SER A 40 5.21 -2.53 -19.86
N GLN A 41 5.20 -3.77 -19.35
CA GLN A 41 4.66 -4.94 -20.07
C GLN A 41 3.15 -5.15 -19.82
N ALA A 42 2.33 -4.92 -20.85
CA ALA A 42 0.87 -5.13 -20.82
C ALA A 42 0.46 -6.56 -20.45
N SER A 43 1.24 -7.57 -20.87
CA SER A 43 0.97 -9.00 -20.57
C SER A 43 1.08 -9.34 -19.08
N ARG A 44 1.88 -8.58 -18.32
CA ARG A 44 2.00 -8.73 -16.85
C ARG A 44 0.92 -7.95 -16.10
N LYS A 45 0.28 -6.95 -16.74
CA LYS A 45 -0.76 -6.14 -16.11
C LYS A 45 -2.03 -6.92 -15.73
N GLY A 46 -2.30 -8.05 -16.39
CA GLY A 46 -3.39 -8.95 -16.00
C GLY A 46 -3.23 -9.60 -14.62
N LYS A 47 -2.00 -9.65 -14.08
CA LYS A 47 -1.69 -10.10 -12.70
C LYS A 47 -1.03 -9.02 -11.84
N ALA A 48 -0.81 -7.83 -12.38
CA ALA A 48 -0.06 -6.79 -11.70
C ALA A 48 -0.77 -6.24 -10.46
N PHE A 49 -2.10 -6.37 -10.37
CA PHE A 49 -2.82 -5.93 -9.17
C PHE A 49 -2.39 -6.71 -7.93
N ASP A 50 -2.30 -8.04 -8.03
CA ASP A 50 -1.90 -8.89 -6.90
C ASP A 50 -0.48 -8.55 -6.44
N ASP A 51 0.44 -8.33 -7.38
CA ASP A 51 1.82 -7.90 -7.09
C ASP A 51 1.84 -6.51 -6.42
N CYS A 52 1.12 -5.54 -6.99
CA CYS A 52 1.05 -4.18 -6.45
C CYS A 52 0.44 -4.17 -5.04
N TYR A 53 -0.60 -4.96 -4.81
CA TYR A 53 -1.23 -5.11 -3.50
C TYR A 53 -0.31 -5.82 -2.51
N PHE A 54 0.40 -6.88 -2.93
CA PHE A 54 1.37 -7.56 -2.08
C PHE A 54 2.47 -6.60 -1.60
N TYR A 55 3.08 -5.83 -2.51
CA TYR A 55 4.10 -4.85 -2.14
C TYR A 55 3.55 -3.73 -1.25
N ALA A 56 2.36 -3.21 -1.57
CA ALA A 56 1.70 -2.18 -0.76
C ALA A 56 1.41 -2.69 0.67
N ARG A 57 0.93 -3.92 0.81
CA ARG A 57 0.66 -4.57 2.10
C ARG A 57 1.93 -4.79 2.90
N GLN A 58 2.99 -5.30 2.28
CA GLN A 58 4.29 -5.48 2.95
C GLN A 58 4.86 -4.14 3.44
N TRP A 59 4.68 -3.07 2.67
CA TRP A 59 5.05 -1.72 3.09
C TRP A 59 4.20 -1.26 4.27
N ALA A 60 2.87 -1.44 4.22
CA ALA A 60 1.96 -1.08 5.30
C ALA A 60 2.29 -1.79 6.62
N LEU A 61 2.54 -3.10 6.58
CA LEU A 61 2.98 -3.90 7.73
C LEU A 61 4.29 -3.39 8.34
N ARG A 62 5.25 -2.99 7.50
CA ARG A 62 6.50 -2.36 7.95
C ARG A 62 6.28 -0.99 8.59
N GLN A 63 5.24 -0.25 8.18
CA GLN A 63 4.90 1.03 8.79
C GLN A 63 4.15 0.86 10.11
N THR A 64 3.24 -0.11 10.25
CA THR A 64 2.54 -0.36 11.52
C THR A 64 3.51 -0.83 12.60
N THR A 65 4.38 -1.78 12.29
CA THR A 65 5.43 -2.22 13.22
C THR A 65 6.39 -1.09 13.62
N LYS A 66 6.68 -0.15 12.71
CA LYS A 66 7.41 1.09 13.05
C LYS A 66 6.57 2.04 13.90
N ALA A 67 5.29 2.20 13.62
CA ALA A 67 4.39 3.05 14.39
C ALA A 67 4.24 2.54 15.83
N GLU A 68 4.08 1.23 16.03
CA GLU A 68 4.07 0.59 17.35
C GLU A 68 5.42 0.72 18.08
N ARG A 69 6.54 0.51 17.37
CA ARG A 69 7.88 0.74 17.93
C ARG A 69 8.11 2.21 18.31
N LYS A 70 7.57 3.15 17.54
CA LYS A 70 7.68 4.59 17.82
C LYS A 70 6.75 5.02 18.95
N ALA A 71 5.58 4.40 19.09
CA ALA A 71 4.66 4.61 20.21
C ALA A 71 5.27 4.15 21.54
N LYS A 72 6.01 3.03 21.55
CA LYS A 72 6.79 2.60 22.73
C LYS A 72 7.97 3.51 23.08
N LYS A 73 8.37 4.41 22.16
CA LYS A 73 9.53 5.31 22.32
C LYS A 73 9.12 6.77 22.57
N LYS A 74 8.01 7.00 23.29
CA LYS A 74 7.85 8.25 24.04
C LYS A 74 8.63 8.11 25.35
N PRO A 75 9.85 8.67 25.48
CA PRO A 75 10.40 8.90 26.81
C PRO A 75 9.48 9.87 27.52
N GLY A 76 9.15 9.54 28.78
CA GLY A 76 8.46 10.44 29.69
C GLY A 76 9.17 11.79 29.74
N ARG A 77 8.35 12.82 29.80
CA ARG A 77 8.74 14.19 30.15
C ARG A 77 9.49 14.21 31.49
#